data_AF-A0AA37Q8J3-F1
#
_entry.id   AF-A0AA37Q8J3-F1
#
_cell.length_a   1.000
_cell.length_b   1.000
_cell.length_c   1.000
_cell.angle_alpha   90.00
_cell.angle_beta   90.00
_cell.angle_gamma   90.00
#
_symmetry.space_group_name_H-M   'P 1'
#
loop_
_entity.id
_entity.type
_entity.pdbx_description
1 polymer ?
#
loop_
_entity_poly.entity_id
_entity_poly.type
_entity_poly.pdbx_seq_one_letter_code
_entity_poly.pdbx_strand_id
1 'polypeptide(L)'
;MSRDEQDADGDDETRGGSWLTYRYRLGGGRSDAHGTIKAPSFLSAARRLLERRLAPHVGDGTAYLRLRAAGEDEVLVRVTPSPDGRGAPRLETVPSDAFDFGEPDVSDDR
;
A
#
# COMPACT_ATOMS: atom_id res chain seq x y z
N MET A 1 44.71 12.71 1.19
CA MET A 1 43.83 11.99 0.25
C MET A 1 42.79 11.28 1.09
N SER A 2 41.57 11.82 1.18
CA SER A 2 40.47 11.21 1.94
C SER A 2 39.46 10.68 0.93
N ARG A 3 39.18 9.38 0.98
CA ARG A 3 38.07 8.79 0.25
C ARG A 3 36.82 9.23 0.99
N ASP A 4 36.12 10.24 0.47
CA ASP A 4 34.67 10.28 0.60
C ASP A 4 34.17 9.03 -0.12
N GLU A 5 33.94 7.98 0.67
CA GLU A 5 33.28 6.78 0.20
C GLU A 5 31.92 7.23 -0.28
N GLN A 6 31.72 7.12 -1.59
CA GLN A 6 30.47 7.40 -2.27
C GLN A 6 29.37 6.61 -1.54
N ASP A 7 28.65 7.28 -0.64
CA ASP A 7 27.33 6.85 -0.22
C ASP A 7 26.53 6.76 -1.52
N ALA A 8 26.31 5.50 -1.93
CA ALA A 8 25.55 5.17 -3.11
C ALA A 8 24.15 5.75 -2.96
N ASP A 9 23.96 6.93 -3.55
CA ASP A 9 23.04 7.17 -4.66
C ASP A 9 22.03 6.03 -4.87
N GLY A 10 21.17 5.83 -3.87
CA GLY A 10 19.80 5.36 -4.02
C GLY A 10 18.84 6.55 -3.99
N ASP A 11 19.38 7.70 -4.36
CA ASP A 11 18.77 8.99 -4.37
C ASP A 11 18.10 9.20 -5.72
N ASP A 12 16.96 8.54 -5.87
CA ASP A 12 15.91 9.08 -6.74
C ASP A 12 15.08 10.09 -5.90
N GLU A 13 15.75 11.08 -5.27
CA GLU A 13 15.12 12.29 -4.69
C GLU A 13 14.65 13.28 -5.76
N THR A 14 14.57 12.86 -7.03
CA THR A 14 14.05 13.72 -8.09
C THR A 14 12.51 13.72 -8.12
N ARG A 15 11.94 14.50 -7.17
CA ARG A 15 10.83 15.46 -7.38
C ARG A 15 9.40 14.91 -7.64
N GLY A 16 8.57 14.85 -6.59
CA GLY A 16 7.10 15.00 -6.73
C GLY A 16 6.17 13.98 -6.06
N GLY A 17 6.64 13.08 -5.18
CA GLY A 17 5.78 12.08 -4.54
C GLY A 17 5.18 12.51 -3.20
N SER A 18 3.86 12.39 -3.04
CA SER A 18 3.15 12.64 -1.79
C SER A 18 3.41 11.52 -0.76
N TRP A 19 3.44 11.89 0.52
CA TRP A 19 3.37 10.92 1.62
C TRP A 19 1.93 10.43 1.76
N LEU A 20 1.74 9.12 1.63
CA LEU A 20 0.45 8.47 1.74
C LEU A 20 0.42 7.60 3.00
N THR A 21 -0.60 7.79 3.82
CA THR A 21 -0.97 6.79 4.84
C THR A 21 -1.64 5.62 4.14
N TYR A 22 -1.37 4.41 4.59
CA TYR A 22 -2.01 3.21 4.07
C TYR A 22 -2.50 2.31 5.19
N ARG A 23 -3.56 1.57 4.91
CA ARG A 23 -4.03 0.42 5.66
C ARG A 23 -4.40 -0.67 4.66
N TYR A 24 -4.08 -1.92 4.95
CA TYR A 24 -4.51 -3.02 4.09
C TYR A 24 -5.16 -4.14 4.89
N ARG A 25 -6.01 -4.90 4.21
CA ARG A 25 -6.63 -6.12 4.72
C ARG A 25 -6.61 -7.21 3.66
N LEU A 26 -6.24 -8.42 4.06
CA LEU A 26 -6.30 -9.60 3.21
C LEU A 26 -7.68 -10.26 3.29
N GLY A 27 -8.16 -10.80 2.17
CA GLY A 27 -9.35 -11.65 2.12
C GLY A 27 -9.26 -12.80 3.12
N GLY A 28 -10.34 -13.06 3.86
CA GLY A 28 -10.36 -14.03 4.95
C GLY A 28 -9.97 -13.49 6.32
N GLY A 29 -9.73 -12.16 6.47
CA GLY A 29 -9.63 -11.48 7.76
C GLY A 29 -8.33 -11.72 8.54
N ARG A 30 -7.29 -12.30 7.90
CA ARG A 30 -6.11 -12.82 8.60
C ARG A 30 -4.99 -11.82 8.88
N SER A 31 -4.95 -10.69 8.18
CA SER A 31 -3.92 -9.67 8.40
C SER A 31 -4.46 -8.28 8.12
N ASP A 32 -4.25 -7.37 9.07
CA ASP A 32 -4.49 -5.94 8.96
C ASP A 32 -3.18 -5.23 9.34
N ALA A 33 -2.66 -4.35 8.48
CA ALA A 33 -1.55 -3.50 8.87
C ALA A 33 -1.68 -2.11 8.26
N HIS A 34 -1.09 -1.14 8.92
CA HIS A 34 -1.09 0.26 8.53
C HIS A 34 0.33 0.85 8.56
N GLY A 35 0.49 2.00 7.92
CA GLY A 35 1.76 2.73 7.93
C GLY A 35 1.75 3.89 6.95
N THR A 36 2.94 4.39 6.62
CA THR A 36 3.14 5.44 5.62
C THR A 36 4.05 4.98 4.50
N ILE A 37 3.83 5.48 3.29
CA ILE A 37 4.64 5.21 2.12
C ILE A 37 4.75 6.47 1.26
N LYS A 38 5.95 6.75 0.75
CA LYS A 38 6.18 7.80 -0.23
C LYS A 38 5.95 7.24 -1.64
N ALA A 39 5.03 7.83 -2.40
CA ALA A 39 4.73 7.39 -3.75
C ALA A 39 4.22 8.54 -4.63
N PRO A 40 4.43 8.50 -5.95
CA PRO A 40 3.94 9.52 -6.87
C PRO A 40 2.42 9.47 -7.07
N SER A 41 1.77 8.33 -6.78
CA SER A 41 0.33 8.15 -6.90
C SER A 41 -0.18 7.01 -6.02
N PHE A 42 -1.49 6.96 -5.80
CA PHE A 42 -2.16 5.87 -5.08
C PHE A 42 -1.89 4.50 -5.69
N LEU A 43 -1.99 4.36 -7.02
CA LEU A 43 -1.71 3.09 -7.70
C LEU A 43 -0.23 2.67 -7.58
N SER A 44 0.69 3.63 -7.63
CA SER A 44 2.12 3.37 -7.43
C SER A 44 2.41 2.90 -6.00
N ALA A 45 1.76 3.51 -5.00
CA ALA A 45 1.84 3.03 -3.62
C ALA A 45 1.25 1.63 -3.46
N ALA A 46 0.07 1.38 -4.03
CA ALA A 46 -0.58 0.07 -3.97
C ALA A 46 0.32 -1.02 -4.57
N ARG A 47 0.92 -0.75 -5.75
CA ARG A 47 1.87 -1.65 -6.39
C ARG A 47 3.11 -1.92 -5.53
N ARG A 48 3.73 -0.87 -4.97
CA ARG A 48 4.89 -1.02 -4.08
C ARG A 48 4.56 -1.82 -2.82
N LEU A 49 3.41 -1.56 -2.20
CA LEU A 49 2.95 -2.30 -1.02
C LEU A 49 2.68 -3.77 -1.36
N LEU A 50 2.08 -4.00 -2.53
CA LEU A 50 1.85 -5.33 -3.04
C LEU A 50 3.14 -6.11 -3.24
N GLU A 51 4.08 -5.57 -4.01
CA GLU A 51 5.36 -6.24 -4.31
C GLU A 51 6.21 -6.48 -3.05
N ARG A 52 6.21 -5.53 -2.10
CA ARG A 52 7.11 -5.59 -0.92
C ARG A 52 6.51 -6.29 0.30
N ARG A 53 5.20 -6.27 0.48
CA ARG A 53 4.55 -6.74 1.71
C ARG A 53 3.42 -7.74 1.46
N LEU A 54 2.61 -7.56 0.41
CA LEU A 54 1.40 -8.35 0.24
C LEU A 54 1.58 -9.56 -0.69
N ALA A 55 2.56 -9.54 -1.59
CA ALA A 55 2.86 -10.63 -2.52
C ALA A 55 2.95 -12.01 -1.85
N PRO A 56 3.61 -12.19 -0.69
CA PRO A 56 3.65 -13.50 -0.02
C PRO A 56 2.30 -13.93 0.60
N HIS A 57 1.33 -13.03 0.72
CA HIS A 57 0.05 -13.28 1.38
C HIS A 57 -1.18 -13.20 0.45
N VAL A 58 -1.04 -12.56 -0.71
CA VAL A 58 -2.10 -12.37 -1.73
C VAL A 58 -2.24 -13.57 -2.65
N GLY A 59 -1.31 -14.54 -2.60
CA GLY A 59 -1.26 -15.71 -3.48
C GLY A 59 -2.57 -16.50 -3.60
N ASP A 60 -3.43 -16.45 -2.57
CA ASP A 60 -4.68 -17.21 -2.54
C ASP A 60 -5.96 -16.35 -2.47
N GLY A 61 -5.87 -15.01 -2.48
CA GLY A 61 -7.06 -14.19 -2.27
C GLY A 61 -6.96 -12.70 -2.59
N THR A 62 -8.12 -12.07 -2.74
CA THR A 62 -8.24 -10.62 -2.93
C THR A 62 -7.76 -9.87 -1.70
N ALA A 63 -7.02 -8.79 -1.90
CA ALA A 63 -6.66 -7.85 -0.83
C ALA A 63 -7.22 -6.46 -1.12
N TYR A 64 -7.40 -5.67 -0.07
CA TYR A 64 -7.91 -4.31 -0.13
C TYR A 64 -6.90 -3.38 0.53
N LEU A 65 -6.52 -2.30 -0.16
CA LEU A 65 -5.64 -1.26 0.36
C LEU A 65 -6.38 0.07 0.37
N ARG A 66 -6.52 0.66 1.56
CA ARG A 66 -6.96 2.02 1.74
C ARG A 66 -5.75 2.92 1.83
N LEU A 67 -5.68 3.93 0.97
CA LEU A 67 -4.59 4.89 0.88
C LEU A 67 -5.15 6.30 1.04
N ARG A 68 -4.47 7.16 1.79
CA ARG A 68 -4.91 8.55 2.00
C ARG A 68 -3.71 9.50 2.00
N ALA A 69 -3.78 10.54 1.18
CA ALA A 69 -2.84 11.65 1.20
C ALA A 69 -3.27 12.70 2.25
N ALA A 70 -2.33 13.52 2.70
CA ALA A 70 -2.63 14.58 3.67
C ALA A 70 -3.60 15.61 3.05
N GLY A 71 -4.76 15.80 3.69
CA GLY A 71 -5.79 16.73 3.22
C GLY A 71 -6.61 16.25 2.03
N GLU A 72 -6.42 15.01 1.58
CA GLU A 72 -7.19 14.42 0.48
C GLU A 72 -8.14 13.32 0.97
N ASP A 73 -9.08 12.99 0.09
CA ASP A 73 -9.96 11.84 0.24
C ASP A 73 -9.18 10.52 0.25
N GLU A 74 -9.73 9.55 0.95
CA GLU A 74 -9.21 8.19 0.94
C GLU A 74 -9.56 7.48 -0.37
N VAL A 75 -8.61 6.70 -0.87
CA VAL A 75 -8.74 5.88 -2.07
C VAL A 75 -8.63 4.43 -1.68
N LEU A 76 -9.60 3.63 -2.12
CA LEU A 76 -9.57 2.19 -1.94
C LEU A 76 -9.09 1.51 -3.23
N VAL A 77 -8.07 0.66 -3.10
CA VAL A 77 -7.54 -0.15 -4.19
C VAL A 77 -7.79 -1.62 -3.87
N ARG A 78 -8.54 -2.29 -4.75
CA ARG A 78 -8.72 -3.74 -4.74
C ARG A 78 -7.56 -4.38 -5.49
N VAL A 79 -6.95 -5.38 -4.88
CA VAL A 79 -5.91 -6.22 -5.46
C VAL A 79 -6.49 -7.60 -5.72
N THR A 80 -6.62 -7.96 -6.98
CA THR A 80 -7.08 -9.29 -7.38
C THR A 80 -5.88 -10.11 -7.83
N PRO A 81 -5.58 -11.25 -7.19
CA PRO A 81 -4.50 -12.12 -7.64
C PRO A 81 -4.76 -12.59 -9.07
N SER A 82 -3.67 -12.89 -9.78
CA SER A 82 -3.79 -13.44 -11.12
C SER A 82 -4.42 -14.83 -11.03
N PRO A 83 -5.52 -15.12 -11.77
CA PRO A 83 -6.27 -16.38 -11.62
C PRO A 83 -5.42 -17.62 -11.85
N ASP A 84 -4.38 -17.51 -12.70
CA ASP A 84 -3.48 -18.60 -13.05
C ASP A 84 -2.19 -18.63 -12.21
N GLY A 85 -2.02 -17.74 -11.22
CA GLY A 85 -0.82 -17.62 -10.39
C GLY A 85 0.47 -17.22 -11.14
N ARG A 86 0.38 -16.99 -12.46
CA ARG A 86 1.53 -16.71 -13.35
C ARG A 86 1.61 -15.27 -13.87
N GLY A 87 0.66 -14.41 -13.49
CA GLY A 87 0.58 -13.02 -13.93
C GLY A 87 0.70 -12.02 -12.79
N ALA A 88 0.90 -10.76 -13.13
CA ALA A 88 0.85 -9.69 -12.15
C ALA A 88 -0.58 -9.55 -11.60
N PRO A 89 -0.74 -9.40 -10.27
CA PRO A 89 -2.03 -9.09 -9.68
C PRO A 89 -2.63 -7.81 -10.29
N ARG A 90 -3.95 -7.80 -10.47
CA ARG A 90 -4.69 -6.64 -10.98
C ARG A 90 -4.95 -5.66 -9.85
N LEU A 91 -4.67 -4.38 -10.10
CA LEU A 91 -4.95 -3.27 -9.19
C LEU A 91 -6.10 -2.46 -9.76
N GLU A 92 -7.18 -2.31 -9.00
CA GLU A 92 -8.37 -1.57 -9.40
C GLU A 92 -8.76 -0.59 -8.30
N THR A 93 -8.91 0.69 -8.62
CA THR A 93 -9.50 1.66 -7.71
C THR A 93 -11.00 1.42 -7.62
N VAL A 94 -11.52 1.29 -6.41
CA VAL A 94 -12.95 1.07 -6.14
C VAL A 94 -13.46 2.17 -5.19
N PRO A 95 -14.78 2.41 -5.11
CA PRO A 95 -15.34 3.37 -4.15
C PRO A 95 -14.89 3.07 -2.72
N SER A 96 -14.56 4.08 -1.94
CA SER A 96 -14.03 3.92 -0.58
C SER A 96 -15.03 3.27 0.38
N ASP A 97 -16.33 3.41 0.10
CA ASP A 97 -17.44 2.78 0.79
C ASP A 97 -17.69 1.30 0.39
N ALA A 98 -17.05 0.81 -0.67
CA ALA A 98 -17.26 -0.55 -1.17
C ALA A 98 -16.69 -1.65 -0.26
N PHE A 99 -15.83 -1.31 0.70
CA PHE A 99 -15.26 -2.24 1.65
C PHE A 99 -15.00 -1.58 3.00
N ASP A 100 -15.51 -2.22 4.06
CA ASP A 100 -15.31 -1.76 5.42
C ASP A 100 -14.01 -2.34 6.02
N PHE A 101 -13.13 -1.45 6.46
CA PHE A 101 -11.93 -1.82 7.23
C PHE A 101 -12.23 -1.86 8.74
N GLY A 102 -13.44 -1.51 9.16
CA GLY A 102 -13.78 -1.21 10.54
C GLY A 102 -13.14 0.11 10.98
N GLU A 103 -13.83 0.83 11.86
CA GLU A 103 -13.21 1.93 12.59
C GLU A 103 -11.98 1.38 13.35
N PRO A 104 -10.80 2.05 13.30
CA PRO A 104 -9.80 1.77 14.32
C PRO A 104 -10.49 2.03 15.66
N ASP A 105 -10.49 1.05 16.56
CA ASP A 105 -11.06 1.26 17.89
C ASP A 105 -10.28 2.42 18.54
N VAL A 106 -10.89 3.61 18.57
CA VAL A 106 -10.33 4.81 19.21
C VAL A 106 -10.63 4.82 20.71
N SER A 107 -10.90 3.65 21.30
CA SER A 107 -11.16 3.46 22.73
C SER A 107 -10.02 2.69 23.41
N ASP A 108 -8.81 3.25 23.45
CA ASP A 108 -7.80 2.84 24.44
C ASP A 108 -7.04 4.07 24.97
N ASP A 109 -7.77 4.92 25.70
CA ASP A 109 -7.20 5.79 26.73
C ASP A 109 -7.43 5.08 28.07
N ARG A 110 -6.52 4.16 28.41
CA ARG A 110 -6.40 3.51 29.73
C ARG A 110 -4.94 3.39 30.16
#